data_AF-A0A965RZW3-F1
#
_entry.id   AF-A0A965RZW3-F1
#
_cell.length_a   1.000
_cell.length_b   1.000
_cell.length_c   1.000
_cell.angle_alpha   90.00
_cell.angle_beta   90.00
_cell.angle_gamma   90.00
#
_symmetry.space_group_name_H-M   'P 1'
#
loop_
_entity.id
_entity.type
_entity.pdbx_description
1 polymer ?
#
loop_
_entity_poly.entity_id
_entity_poly.type
_entity_poly.pdbx_seq_one_letter_code
_entity_poly.pdbx_strand_id
1 'polypeptide(L)'
;MITFDEFLKKVDDTFLSHQAARSRGKIKIENQWRYGQTIMNVLWEIWPEKYQEIKGSDFDCFYNNTTVQSTLDKLEKEWVV
;
A
#
# COMPACT_ATOMS: atom_id res chain seq x y z
N MET A 1 -4.07 17.18 -5.35
CA MET A 1 -4.02 15.96 -4.52
C MET A 1 -4.82 14.89 -5.28
N ILE A 2 -4.49 13.60 -5.13
CA ILE A 2 -5.08 12.54 -5.98
C ILE A 2 -6.33 11.92 -5.32
N THR A 3 -7.26 11.41 -6.12
CA THR A 3 -8.43 10.69 -5.60
C THR A 3 -8.04 9.35 -4.98
N PHE A 4 -8.96 8.74 -4.23
CA PHE A 4 -8.74 7.41 -3.67
C PHE A 4 -8.52 6.35 -4.78
N ASP A 5 -9.27 6.44 -5.88
CA ASP A 5 -9.09 5.54 -7.04
C ASP A 5 -7.72 5.72 -7.71
N GLU A 6 -7.25 6.95 -7.83
CA GLU A 6 -5.90 7.24 -8.35
C GLU A 6 -4.81 6.71 -7.41
N PHE A 7 -5.04 6.78 -6.09
CA PHE A 7 -4.18 6.17 -5.10
C PHE A 7 -4.12 4.65 -5.26
N LEU A 8 -5.28 3.97 -5.34
CA LEU A 8 -5.34 2.52 -5.55
C LEU A 8 -4.63 2.13 -6.84
N LYS A 9 -4.88 2.87 -7.92
CA LYS A 9 -4.20 2.64 -9.19
C LYS A 9 -2.67 2.74 -9.03
N LYS A 10 -2.17 3.75 -8.31
CA LYS A 10 -0.73 3.90 -8.07
C LYS A 10 -0.18 2.76 -7.20
N VAL A 11 -0.93 2.27 -6.21
CA VAL A 11 -0.57 1.09 -5.40
C VAL A 11 -0.42 -0.15 -6.30
N ASP A 12 -1.40 -0.42 -7.16
CA ASP A 12 -1.38 -1.58 -8.05
C ASP A 12 -0.23 -1.51 -9.06
N ASP A 13 -0.03 -0.35 -9.70
CA ASP A 13 1.06 -0.13 -10.63
C ASP A 13 2.42 -0.30 -9.94
N THR A 14 2.57 0.21 -8.71
CA THR A 14 3.81 0.07 -7.92
C THR A 14 4.06 -1.39 -7.54
N PHE A 15 3.02 -2.11 -7.10
CA PHE A 15 3.11 -3.51 -6.74
C PHE A 15 3.55 -4.35 -7.95
N LEU A 16 2.84 -4.23 -9.08
CA LEU A 16 3.15 -4.98 -10.30
C LEU A 16 4.55 -4.67 -10.83
N SER A 17 4.94 -3.39 -10.84
CA SER A 17 6.29 -2.96 -11.24
C SER A 17 7.37 -3.56 -10.35
N HIS A 18 7.17 -3.59 -9.04
CA HIS A 18 8.13 -4.17 -8.11
C HIS A 18 8.29 -5.68 -8.32
N GLN A 19 7.17 -6.38 -8.50
CA GLN A 19 7.16 -7.82 -8.76
C GLN A 19 7.87 -8.15 -10.07
N ALA A 20 7.63 -7.37 -11.13
CA ALA A 20 8.29 -7.51 -12.41
C ALA A 20 9.81 -7.26 -12.30
N ALA A 21 10.24 -6.19 -11.61
CA ALA A 21 11.65 -5.84 -11.45
C ALA A 21 12.45 -6.89 -10.65
N ARG A 22 11.84 -7.46 -9.61
CA ARG A 22 12.46 -8.51 -8.77
C ARG A 22 12.47 -9.88 -9.45
N SER A 23 11.65 -10.07 -10.47
CA SER A 23 11.49 -11.38 -11.09
C SER A 23 12.74 -11.83 -11.84
N ARG A 24 13.35 -11.05 -12.74
CA ARG A 24 14.36 -11.57 -13.72
C ARG A 24 14.00 -12.98 -14.27
N GLY A 25 12.70 -13.33 -14.33
CA GLY A 25 12.19 -14.66 -14.67
C GLY A 25 12.03 -15.71 -13.54
N LYS A 26 12.40 -15.43 -12.28
CA LYS A 26 12.25 -16.33 -11.12
C LYS A 26 11.72 -15.58 -9.88
N ILE A 27 10.40 -15.41 -9.79
CA ILE A 27 9.78 -14.84 -8.59
C ILE A 27 9.77 -15.90 -7.49
N LYS A 28 10.51 -15.65 -6.40
CA LYS A 28 10.36 -16.40 -5.15
C LYS A 28 9.47 -15.63 -4.19
N ILE A 29 8.63 -16.33 -3.43
CA ILE A 29 7.71 -15.74 -2.44
C ILE A 29 8.46 -14.83 -1.45
N GLU A 30 9.67 -15.21 -1.02
CA GLU A 30 10.47 -14.41 -0.08
C GLU A 30 10.91 -13.03 -0.61
N ASN A 31 10.92 -12.83 -1.93
CA ASN A 31 11.40 -11.61 -2.57
C ASN A 31 10.27 -10.70 -3.06
N GLN A 32 9.02 -11.12 -2.88
CA GLN A 32 7.85 -10.34 -3.27
C GLN A 32 7.55 -9.28 -2.21
N TRP A 33 7.16 -8.09 -2.65
CA TRP A 33 6.54 -7.16 -1.72
C TRP A 33 5.20 -7.72 -1.26
N ARG A 34 4.84 -7.41 -0.02
CA ARG A 34 3.46 -7.59 0.45
C ARG A 34 2.63 -6.46 -0.12
N TYR A 35 1.36 -6.72 -0.44
CA TYR A 35 0.49 -5.67 -0.94
C TYR A 35 0.30 -4.56 0.09
N GLY A 36 0.16 -4.90 1.39
CA GLY A 36 0.11 -3.92 2.46
C GLY A 36 1.38 -3.07 2.60
N GLN A 37 2.57 -3.64 2.32
CA GLN A 37 3.81 -2.86 2.23
C GLN A 37 3.72 -1.81 1.11
N THR A 38 3.17 -2.17 -0.05
CA THR A 38 2.99 -1.22 -1.15
C THR A 38 2.01 -0.11 -0.81
N ILE A 39 0.86 -0.45 -0.22
CA ILE A 39 -0.14 0.53 0.26
C ILE A 39 0.56 1.58 1.14
N MET A 40 1.28 1.11 2.16
CA MET A 40 1.91 2.00 3.14
C MET A 40 3.05 2.83 2.54
N ASN A 41 3.83 2.28 1.61
CA ASN A 41 4.88 3.04 0.89
C ASN A 41 4.28 4.14 0.02
N VAL A 42 3.23 3.84 -0.74
CA VAL A 42 2.56 4.82 -1.61
C VAL A 42 1.82 5.86 -0.77
N LEU A 43 1.21 5.46 0.35
CA LEU A 43 0.55 6.37 1.27
C LEU A 43 1.53 7.37 1.89
N TRP A 44 2.74 6.92 2.28
CA TRP A 44 3.79 7.81 2.78
C TRP A 44 4.16 8.91 1.77
N GLU A 45 4.20 8.58 0.48
CA GLU A 45 4.54 9.56 -0.57
C GLU A 45 3.45 10.60 -0.81
N ILE A 46 2.18 10.21 -0.68
CA ILE A 46 1.03 11.06 -1.06
C ILE A 46 0.45 11.80 0.14
N TRP A 47 0.33 11.11 1.27
CA TRP A 47 -0.32 11.62 2.47
C TRP A 47 0.47 11.19 3.72
N PRO A 48 1.67 11.77 3.94
CA PRO A 48 2.57 11.36 5.02
C PRO A 48 1.95 11.52 6.41
N GLU A 49 1.07 12.50 6.63
CA GLU A 49 0.35 12.66 7.89
C GLU A 49 -0.56 11.47 8.17
N LYS A 50 -1.33 11.01 7.17
CA LYS A 50 -2.21 9.84 7.30
C LYS A 50 -1.40 8.56 7.47
N TYR A 51 -0.25 8.45 6.81
CA TYR A 51 0.69 7.34 7.06
C TYR A 51 1.14 7.31 8.52
N GLN A 52 1.52 8.45 9.11
CA GLN A 52 1.97 8.50 10.52
C GLN A 52 0.85 8.16 11.50
N GLU A 53 -0.40 8.49 11.16
CA GLU A 53 -1.58 8.09 11.93
C GLU A 53 -1.80 6.55 11.91
N ILE A 54 -1.61 5.92 10.74
CA ILE A 54 -1.86 4.48 10.57
C ILE A 54 -0.69 3.63 11.09
N LYS A 55 0.55 4.11 10.97
CA LYS A 55 1.76 3.38 11.35
C LYS A 55 1.71 2.95 12.82
N GLY A 56 1.86 1.65 13.06
CA GLY A 56 1.82 1.05 14.40
C GLY A 56 0.42 0.94 15.02
N SER A 57 -0.64 1.28 14.28
CA SER A 57 -2.03 1.08 14.70
C SER A 57 -2.58 -0.28 14.27
N ASP A 58 -3.81 -0.59 14.67
CA ASP A 58 -4.54 -1.78 14.20
C ASP A 58 -4.83 -1.77 12.68
N PHE A 59 -4.70 -0.60 12.04
CA PHE A 59 -4.80 -0.42 10.59
C PHE A 59 -3.45 -0.51 9.89
N ASP A 60 -2.34 -0.79 10.59
CA ASP A 60 -1.03 -0.95 9.94
C ASP A 60 -0.98 -2.29 9.18
N CYS A 61 -1.03 -2.21 7.85
CA CYS A 61 -0.91 -3.38 6.97
C CYS A 61 0.50 -3.61 6.40
N PHE A 62 1.52 -2.84 6.82
CA PHE A 62 2.86 -2.91 6.22
C PHE A 62 3.44 -4.33 6.21
N TYR A 63 3.34 -5.04 7.35
CA TYR A 63 3.85 -6.42 7.49
C TYR A 63 2.75 -7.49 7.49
N ASN A 64 1.48 -7.09 7.45
CA ASN A 64 0.34 -7.98 7.64
C ASN A 64 -0.74 -7.75 6.58
N ASN A 65 -0.89 -8.67 5.62
CA ASN A 65 -1.93 -8.55 4.59
C ASN A 65 -3.36 -8.76 5.14
N THR A 66 -3.53 -9.32 6.34
CA THR A 66 -4.88 -9.56 6.90
C THR A 66 -5.57 -8.26 7.29
N THR A 67 -4.83 -7.16 7.49
CA THR A 67 -5.36 -5.83 7.82
C THR A 67 -5.52 -4.92 6.60
N VAL A 68 -5.23 -5.41 5.38
CA VAL A 68 -5.34 -4.61 4.14
C VAL A 68 -6.74 -4.05 3.95
N GLN A 69 -7.77 -4.90 4.05
CA GLN A 69 -9.14 -4.45 3.79
C GLN A 69 -9.56 -3.36 4.78
N SER A 70 -9.32 -3.56 6.08
CA SER A 70 -9.64 -2.54 7.09
C SER A 70 -8.85 -1.26 6.90
N THR A 71 -7.60 -1.35 6.41
CA THR A 71 -6.81 -0.16 6.05
C THR A 71 -7.46 0.60 4.90
N LEU A 72 -7.82 -0.10 3.82
CA LEU A 72 -8.43 0.52 2.64
C LEU A 72 -9.80 1.12 2.98
N ASP A 73 -10.64 0.44 3.76
CA ASP A 73 -11.95 0.95 4.20
C ASP A 73 -11.81 2.24 5.03
N LYS A 74 -10.78 2.31 5.89
CA LYS A 74 -10.47 3.53 6.65
C LYS A 74 -10.04 4.66 5.73
N LEU A 75 -9.11 4.36 4.82
CA LEU A 75 -8.59 5.35 3.87
C LEU A 75 -9.70 5.89 2.98
N GLU A 76 -10.54 5.04 2.38
CA GLU A 76 -11.65 5.46 1.52
C GLU A 76 -12.61 6.41 2.25
N LYS A 77 -12.99 6.10 3.48
CA LYS A 77 -13.90 6.93 4.30
C LYS A 77 -13.30 8.28 4.67
N GLU A 78 -11.99 8.30 4.91
CA GLU A 78 -11.27 9.49 5.37
C GLU A 78 -10.60 10.23 4.23
N TRP A 79 -10.80 9.83 2.99
CA TRP A 79 -10.18 10.47 1.83
C TRP A 79 -10.86 11.81 1.55
N VAL A 80 -10.54 12.83 2.35
CA VAL A 80 -11.05 14.22 2.25
C VAL A 80 -10.12 15.10 1.40
N VAL A 81 -9.35 14.46 0.54
CA VAL A 81 -8.18 14.99 -0.14
C VAL A 81 -8.52 15.57 -1.50
#